data_AF-Q9TSY4-F1
#
_entry.id   AF-Q9TSY4-F1
#
_cell.length_a   1.000
_cell.length_b   1.000
_cell.length_c   1.000
_cell.angle_alpha   90.00
_cell.angle_beta   90.00
_cell.angle_gamma   90.00
#
_symmetry.space_group_name_H-M   'P 1'
#
loop_
_entity.id
_entity.type
_entity.pdbx_description
1 polymer ?
#
loop_
_entity_poly.entity_id
_entity_poly.type
_entity_poly.pdbx_seq_one_letter_code
_entity_poly.pdbx_strand_id
1 'polypeptide(L)'
;GLCNACMWRQNTKSSRLEAIKIQILSKLRLETAPNISKDAIRQLLPKAPPLRELIDQYDVQRDDSSDGSLEDDDYHATTETIITMPTESDLLMQVEGKPKCCFFKFSSKIQYNKVVKAQLWIYLRPVKTP
;
A
#
# COMPACT_ATOMS: atom_id res chain seq x y z
N GLY A 1 -31.29 -12.83 33.26
CA GLY A 1 -30.40 -11.79 33.81
C GLY A 1 -29.25 -11.55 32.84
N LEU A 2 -28.73 -10.33 32.75
CA LEU A 2 -27.58 -10.03 31.90
C LEU A 2 -26.32 -10.72 32.43
N CYS A 3 -25.57 -11.38 31.54
CA CYS A 3 -24.34 -12.09 31.87
C CYS A 3 -23.16 -11.11 31.99
N ASN A 4 -22.70 -10.86 33.23
CA ASN A 4 -21.57 -9.97 33.49
C ASN A 4 -20.26 -10.41 32.83
N ALA A 5 -20.01 -11.73 32.75
CA ALA A 5 -18.85 -12.27 32.03
C ALA A 5 -18.90 -11.98 30.52
N CYS A 6 -20.11 -11.97 29.94
CA CYS A 6 -20.33 -11.70 28.53
C CYS A 6 -20.13 -10.21 28.24
N MET A 7 -20.61 -9.33 29.11
CA MET A 7 -20.36 -7.88 29.04
C MET A 7 -18.86 -7.57 29.17
N TRP A 8 -18.16 -8.21 30.11
CA TRP A 8 -16.72 -8.03 30.28
C TRP A 8 -15.95 -8.47 29.04
N ARG A 9 -16.26 -9.65 28.47
CA ARG A 9 -15.66 -10.13 27.22
C ARG A 9 -15.87 -9.14 26.08
N GLN A 10 -17.08 -8.62 25.94
CA GLN A 10 -17.41 -7.63 24.92
C GLN A 10 -16.61 -6.33 25.08
N ASN A 11 -16.48 -5.84 26.32
CA ASN A 11 -15.69 -4.64 26.63
C ASN A 11 -14.19 -4.85 26.39
N THR A 12 -13.63 -6.02 26.76
CA THR A 12 -12.23 -6.33 26.43
C THR A 12 -12.01 -6.46 24.92
N LYS A 13 -12.98 -7.02 24.19
CA LYS A 13 -12.91 -7.13 22.72
C LYS A 13 -12.90 -5.74 22.08
N SER A 14 -13.80 -4.84 22.48
CA SER A 14 -13.83 -3.48 21.95
C SER A 14 -12.55 -2.71 22.29
N SER A 15 -12.07 -2.80 23.53
CA SER A 15 -10.80 -2.18 23.94
C SER A 15 -9.60 -2.69 23.13
N ARG A 16 -9.50 -4.02 22.91
CA ARG A 16 -8.45 -4.60 22.07
C ARG A 16 -8.56 -4.16 20.61
N LEU A 17 -9.77 -4.03 20.06
CA LEU A 17 -9.96 -3.54 18.70
C LEU A 17 -9.48 -2.09 18.54
N GLU A 18 -9.78 -1.20 19.49
CA GLU A 18 -9.26 0.17 19.46
C GLU A 18 -7.74 0.21 19.58
N ALA A 19 -7.15 -0.62 20.45
CA ALA A 19 -5.69 -0.74 20.56
C ALA A 19 -5.05 -1.20 19.24
N ILE A 20 -5.63 -2.21 18.57
CA ILE A 20 -5.14 -2.70 17.28
C ILE A 20 -5.21 -1.60 16.21
N LYS A 21 -6.31 -0.83 16.14
CA LYS A 21 -6.44 0.29 15.19
C LYS A 21 -5.32 1.31 15.37
N ILE A 22 -5.06 1.72 16.60
CA ILE A 22 -4.00 2.69 16.93
C ILE A 22 -2.62 2.11 16.60
N GLN A 23 -2.38 0.85 16.95
CA GLN A 23 -1.10 0.18 16.70
C GLN A 23 -0.81 0.06 15.20
N ILE A 24 -1.80 -0.26 14.37
CA ILE A 24 -1.65 -0.31 12.91
C ILE A 24 -1.24 1.07 12.38
N LEU A 25 -1.95 2.14 12.78
CA LEU A 25 -1.62 3.51 12.36
C LEU A 25 -0.21 3.91 12.79
N SER A 26 0.17 3.60 14.03
CA SER A 26 1.52 3.86 14.55
C SER A 26 2.61 3.11 13.77
N LYS A 27 2.41 1.81 13.51
CA LYS A 27 3.37 0.99 12.75
C LYS A 27 3.54 1.48 11.32
N LEU A 28 2.44 1.91 10.68
CA LEU A 28 2.45 2.49 9.33
C LEU A 28 2.90 3.96 9.29
N ARG A 29 3.17 4.58 10.46
CA ARG A 29 3.52 5.99 10.61
C ARG A 29 2.47 6.93 9.99
N LEU A 30 1.19 6.61 10.22
CA LEU A 30 0.03 7.38 9.78
C LEU A 30 -0.64 8.03 10.99
N GLU A 31 -0.92 9.33 10.91
CA GLU A 31 -1.69 10.03 11.96
C GLU A 31 -3.17 9.63 11.93
N THR A 32 -3.73 9.50 10.73
CA THR A 32 -5.12 9.13 10.49
C THR A 32 -5.21 8.12 9.35
N ALA A 33 -6.30 7.34 9.33
CA ALA A 33 -6.57 6.43 8.24
C ALA A 33 -6.75 7.22 6.93
N PRO A 34 -6.12 6.80 5.83
CA PRO A 34 -6.21 7.51 4.55
C PRO A 34 -7.66 7.48 4.05
N ASN A 35 -8.18 8.66 3.71
CA ASN A 35 -9.57 8.82 3.25
C ASN A 35 -9.68 8.44 1.77
N ILE A 36 -9.82 7.15 1.49
CA ILE A 36 -9.91 6.60 0.13
C ILE A 36 -11.22 5.80 0.01
N SER A 37 -12.08 6.20 -0.93
CA SER A 37 -13.32 5.46 -1.22
C SER A 37 -13.04 4.20 -2.03
N LYS A 38 -13.95 3.21 -1.97
CA LYS A 38 -13.82 1.98 -2.77
C LYS A 38 -13.75 2.24 -4.28
N ASP A 39 -14.44 3.29 -4.76
CA ASP A 39 -14.40 3.67 -6.17
C ASP A 39 -13.09 4.37 -6.55
N ALA A 40 -12.52 5.18 -5.65
CA ALA A 40 -11.18 5.73 -5.83
C ALA A 40 -10.13 4.61 -5.89
N ILE A 41 -10.24 3.57 -5.07
CA ILE A 41 -9.36 2.38 -5.16
C ILE A 41 -9.48 1.73 -6.53
N ARG A 42 -10.69 1.52 -7.06
CA ARG A 42 -10.87 0.88 -8.38
C ARG A 42 -10.30 1.68 -9.54
N GLN A 43 -10.31 3.01 -9.45
CA GLN A 43 -9.78 3.89 -10.49
C GLN A 43 -8.27 4.10 -10.37
N LEU A 44 -7.76 4.24 -9.14
CA LEU A 44 -6.37 4.57 -8.88
C LEU A 44 -5.46 3.35 -8.77
N LEU A 45 -5.99 2.18 -8.42
CA LEU A 45 -5.20 0.95 -8.32
C LEU A 45 -4.97 0.39 -9.73
N PRO A 46 -3.73 0.45 -10.27
CA PRO A 46 -3.48 -0.02 -11.62
C PRO A 46 -3.61 -1.54 -11.68
N LYS A 47 -4.21 -2.04 -12.77
CA LYS A 47 -4.29 -3.48 -13.06
C LYS A 47 -2.98 -4.00 -13.65
N ALA A 48 -1.87 -3.71 -12.96
CA ALA A 48 -0.54 -4.12 -13.37
C ALA A 48 -0.22 -5.51 -12.78
N PRO A 49 0.44 -6.41 -13.55
CA PRO A 49 0.92 -7.69 -13.04
C PRO A 49 1.65 -7.65 -11.69
N PRO A 50 2.55 -6.69 -11.37
CA PRO A 50 3.26 -6.68 -10.09
C PRO A 50 2.33 -6.45 -8.88
N LEU A 51 1.23 -5.71 -9.05
CA LEU A 51 0.24 -5.57 -7.97
C LEU A 51 -0.55 -6.85 -7.75
N ARG A 52 -0.80 -7.59 -8.82
CA ARG A 52 -1.53 -8.84 -8.74
C ARG A 52 -0.68 -9.93 -8.09
N GLU A 53 0.60 -10.00 -8.42
CA GLU A 53 1.57 -10.88 -7.76
C GLU A 53 1.64 -10.62 -6.25
N LEU A 54 1.67 -9.34 -5.84
CA LEU A 54 1.64 -8.97 -4.42
C LEU A 54 0.32 -9.38 -3.73
N ILE A 55 -0.83 -9.17 -4.37
CA ILE A 55 -2.12 -9.59 -3.81
C ILE A 55 -2.18 -11.12 -3.68
N ASP A 56 -1.79 -11.84 -4.73
CA ASP A 56 -1.81 -13.30 -4.78
C ASP A 56 -0.86 -13.91 -3.73
N GLN A 57 0.25 -13.23 -3.39
CA GLN A 57 1.21 -13.66 -2.36
C GLN A 57 0.61 -13.67 -0.94
N TYR A 58 -0.35 -12.79 -0.64
CA TYR A 58 -0.99 -12.68 0.68
C TYR A 58 -2.41 -13.28 0.74
N ASP A 59 -3.00 -13.70 -0.39
CA ASP A 59 -4.31 -14.38 -0.43
C ASP A 59 -4.22 -15.84 0.07
N VAL A 60 -3.02 -16.42 0.00
CA VAL A 60 -2.74 -17.72 0.62
C VAL A 60 -2.44 -17.47 2.09
N GLN A 61 -3.29 -18.00 2.97
CA GLN A 61 -3.17 -17.98 4.42
C GLN A 61 -1.84 -18.65 4.83
N ARG A 62 -0.75 -17.88 4.80
CA ARG A 62 0.60 -18.40 5.02
C ARG A 62 0.82 -18.49 6.52
N ASP A 63 0.73 -19.72 7.02
CA ASP A 63 1.28 -20.12 8.31
C ASP A 63 2.82 -20.12 8.18
N ASP A 64 3.41 -18.95 7.99
CA ASP A 64 4.85 -18.82 7.73
C ASP A 64 5.59 -18.67 9.07
N SER A 65 6.19 -19.78 9.47
CA SER A 65 7.21 -19.84 10.52
C SER A 65 8.50 -19.23 9.96
N SER A 66 8.52 -17.92 9.82
CA SER A 66 9.73 -17.18 9.42
C SER A 66 10.58 -16.88 10.64
N ASP A 67 11.73 -17.56 10.71
CA ASP A 67 12.83 -17.33 11.65
C ASP A 67 13.30 -15.87 11.51
N GLY A 68 12.98 -15.05 12.51
CA GLY A 68 13.18 -13.61 12.49
C GLY A 68 14.66 -13.25 12.54
N SER A 69 15.20 -12.72 11.44
CA SER A 69 16.49 -12.04 11.46
C SER A 69 16.35 -10.75 12.27
N LEU A 70 16.96 -10.74 13.45
CA LEU A 70 17.02 -9.61 14.37
C LEU A 70 17.82 -8.45 13.74
N GLU A 71 17.14 -7.52 13.09
CA GLU A 71 17.66 -6.17 12.86
C GLU A 71 16.92 -5.18 13.76
N ASP A 72 17.66 -4.23 14.33
CA ASP A 72 17.41 -3.42 15.54
C ASP A 72 16.24 -2.39 15.47
N ASP A 73 15.25 -2.60 14.59
CA ASP A 73 14.02 -1.78 14.49
C ASP A 73 12.76 -2.64 14.22
N ASP A 74 12.56 -3.67 15.04
CA ASP A 74 11.41 -4.61 14.99
C ASP A 74 10.03 -3.95 15.27
N TYR A 75 9.98 -2.65 15.57
CA TYR A 75 8.72 -1.96 15.82
C TYR A 75 8.04 -1.49 14.52
N HIS A 76 8.84 -1.07 13.54
CA HIS A 76 8.35 -0.51 12.29
C HIS A 76 8.27 -1.55 11.16
N ALA A 77 7.34 -1.34 10.23
CA ALA A 77 7.20 -2.23 9.09
C ALA A 77 8.37 -2.05 8.11
N THR A 78 8.97 -3.17 7.68
CA THR A 78 9.99 -3.18 6.63
C THR A 78 9.33 -3.00 5.26
N THR A 79 9.88 -2.11 4.42
CA THR A 79 9.37 -1.87 3.07
C THR A 79 10.02 -2.84 2.09
N GLU A 80 9.24 -3.74 1.47
CA GLU A 80 9.76 -4.72 0.51
C GLU A 80 9.73 -4.23 -0.94
N THR A 81 8.62 -3.64 -1.39
CA THR A 81 8.43 -3.16 -2.77
C THR A 81 7.78 -1.79 -2.80
N ILE A 82 8.31 -0.88 -3.62
CA ILE A 82 7.79 0.48 -3.80
C ILE A 82 7.16 0.58 -5.18
N ILE A 83 5.86 0.87 -5.24
CA ILE A 83 5.15 1.17 -6.49
C ILE A 83 4.86 2.66 -6.52
N THR A 84 5.38 3.35 -7.55
CA THR A 84 5.22 4.80 -7.70
C THR A 84 4.49 5.11 -9.00
N MET A 85 3.41 5.87 -8.88
CA MET A 85 2.64 6.37 -10.02
C MET A 85 3.27 7.67 -10.54
N PRO A 86 3.09 8.00 -11.83
CA PRO A 86 3.51 9.29 -12.36
C PRO A 86 2.90 10.42 -11.55
N THR A 87 3.71 11.42 -11.22
CA THR A 87 3.24 12.66 -10.60
C THR A 87 2.60 13.52 -11.68
N GLU A 88 1.44 14.10 -11.37
CA GLU A 88 0.81 15.11 -12.23
C GLU A 88 1.78 16.28 -12.44
N SER A 89 1.98 16.68 -13.69
CA SER A 89 2.84 17.81 -14.02
C SER A 89 2.07 19.10 -13.76
N ASP A 90 2.54 19.95 -12.83
CA ASP A 90 2.06 21.34 -12.65
C ASP A 90 2.18 22.19 -13.92
N LEU A 91 2.95 21.73 -14.91
CA LEU A 91 3.05 22.36 -16.22
C LEU A 91 1.83 22.04 -17.07
N LEU A 92 0.77 22.83 -16.88
CA LEU A 92 -0.42 23.00 -17.72
C LEU A 92 -0.12 23.45 -19.18
N MET A 93 0.95 22.98 -19.81
CA MET A 93 1.33 23.45 -21.15
C MET A 93 1.65 22.28 -22.07
N GLN A 94 0.58 21.87 -22.76
CA GLN A 94 0.61 21.39 -24.13
C GLN A 94 1.57 22.28 -24.92
N VAL A 95 2.76 21.76 -25.20
CA VAL A 95 3.58 22.26 -26.29
C VAL A 95 3.56 21.12 -27.30
N GLU A 96 2.89 21.34 -28.43
CA GLU A 96 3.11 20.56 -29.66
C GLU A 96 2.52 19.14 -29.74
N GLY A 97 1.39 18.87 -29.07
CA GLY A 97 0.59 17.66 -29.35
C GLY A 97 1.17 16.33 -28.82
N LYS A 98 2.23 16.36 -28.01
CA LYS A 98 2.75 15.19 -27.28
C LYS A 98 2.51 15.35 -25.76
N PRO A 99 1.89 14.37 -25.07
CA PRO A 99 1.68 14.49 -23.63
C PRO A 99 3.02 14.43 -22.88
N LYS A 100 3.28 15.42 -22.01
CA LYS A 100 4.44 15.46 -21.08
C LYS A 100 4.26 14.50 -19.88
N CYS A 101 3.91 13.24 -20.17
CA CYS A 101 4.05 12.13 -19.22
C CYS A 101 5.44 11.49 -19.44
N CYS A 102 6.11 10.87 -18.48
CA CYS A 102 5.70 10.59 -17.10
C CYS A 102 6.88 10.91 -16.18
N PHE A 103 6.67 11.75 -15.18
CA PHE A 103 7.70 12.08 -14.19
C PHE A 103 7.42 11.32 -12.89
N PHE A 104 8.44 10.67 -12.34
CA PHE A 104 8.32 9.93 -11.09
C PHE A 104 9.13 10.66 -10.02
N LYS A 105 8.43 11.14 -8.99
CA LYS A 105 9.07 11.76 -7.84
C LYS A 105 9.24 10.72 -6.74
N PHE A 106 10.48 10.34 -6.48
CA PHE A 106 10.83 9.46 -5.37
C PHE A 106 11.23 10.28 -4.14
N SER A 107 10.89 9.79 -2.95
CA SER A 107 11.36 10.42 -1.71
C SER A 107 12.86 10.19 -1.53
N SER A 108 13.57 11.14 -0.92
CA SER A 108 15.00 11.03 -0.60
C SER A 108 15.34 9.91 0.39
N LYS A 109 14.32 9.26 0.97
CA LYS A 109 14.49 8.11 1.88
C LYS A 109 14.86 6.82 1.14
N ILE A 110 14.70 6.77 -0.18
CA ILE A 110 15.09 5.61 -0.98
C ILE A 110 16.60 5.67 -1.23
N GLN A 111 17.34 4.74 -0.61
CA GLN A 111 18.77 4.61 -0.83
C GLN A 111 19.01 3.75 -2.08
N TYR A 112 19.76 4.27 -3.06
CA TYR A 112 19.99 3.60 -4.34
C TYR A 112 20.68 2.23 -4.20
N ASN A 113 21.53 2.07 -3.18
CA ASN A 113 22.26 0.84 -2.89
C ASN A 113 21.38 -0.29 -2.34
N LYS A 114 20.13 -0.01 -1.96
CA LYS A 114 19.16 -1.02 -1.52
C LYS A 114 18.22 -1.49 -2.64
N VAL A 115 18.38 -0.97 -3.87
CA VAL A 115 17.52 -1.32 -4.99
C VAL A 115 17.99 -2.64 -5.63
N VAL A 116 17.22 -3.71 -5.43
CA VAL A 116 17.49 -5.02 -6.04
C VAL A 116 17.00 -5.09 -7.49
N LYS A 117 15.85 -4.48 -7.80
CA LYS A 117 15.20 -4.54 -9.12
C LYS A 117 14.33 -3.31 -9.35
N ALA A 118 14.30 -2.80 -10.59
CA ALA A 118 13.42 -1.70 -11.00
C ALA A 118 12.79 -2.00 -12.36
N GLN A 119 11.48 -1.83 -12.49
CA GLN A 119 10.73 -2.10 -13.71
C GLN A 119 9.66 -1.03 -13.95
N LEU A 120 9.52 -0.60 -15.21
CA LEU A 120 8.46 0.31 -15.65
C LEU A 120 7.34 -0.50 -16.31
N TRP A 121 6.11 -0.31 -15.83
CA TRP A 121 4.93 -0.99 -16.35
C TRP A 121 4.04 -0.01 -17.12
N ILE A 122 3.64 -0.37 -18.34
CA ILE A 122 2.79 0.44 -19.22
C ILE A 122 1.55 -0.38 -19.59
N TYR A 123 0.37 0.23 -19.42
CA TYR A 123 -0.89 -0.39 -19.82
C TYR A 123 -1.27 0.04 -21.25
N LEU A 124 -1.32 -0.92 -22.17
CA LEU A 124 -1.80 -0.71 -23.53
C LEU A 124 -3.31 -0.95 -23.59
N ARG A 125 -4.07 0.06 -24.04
CA ARG A 125 -5.53 -0.08 -24.21
C ARG A 125 -5.84 -1.03 -25.36
N PRO A 126 -6.86 -1.89 -25.24
CA PRO A 126 -7.32 -2.72 -26.35
C PRO A 126 -7.82 -1.84 -27.50
N VAL A 127 -7.50 -2.24 -28.72
CA VAL A 127 -7.97 -1.56 -29.93
C VAL A 127 -9.46 -1.82 -30.08
N LYS A 128 -10.26 -0.77 -30.31
CA LYS A 128 -11.65 -0.95 -30.71
C LYS A 128 -11.64 -1.54 -32.11
N THR A 129 -12.10 -2.78 -32.27
CA THR A 129 -12.29 -3.40 -33.59
C THR A 129 -13.19 -2.52 -34.45
N PRO A 130 -12.89 -2.36 -35.75
CA PRO A 130 -13.70 -1.56 -36.67
C PRO A 130 -15.12 -2.13 -36.85
#